data_AF-A0A699WHP6-F1
#
_entry.id   AF-A0A699WHP6-F1
#
_cell.length_a   1.000
_cell.length_b   1.000
_cell.length_c   1.000
_cell.angle_alpha   90.00
_cell.angle_beta   90.00
_cell.angle_gamma   90.00
#
_symmetry.space_group_name_H-M   'P 1'
#
loop_
_entity.id
_entity.type
_entity.pdbx_description
1 polymer ?
#
loop_
_entity_poly.entity_id
_entity_poly.type
_entity_poly.pdbx_seq_one_letter_code
_entity_poly.pdbx_strand_id
1 'polypeptide(L)'
;MRQRQWLELLSDYDCEIRYHPGKANFVADALSRKEREPPLRVRALVMTISLDLPRQISNAQTEARKPENIKKEDVRGMLVENSRDLEKERT
;
A
#
# COMPACT_ATOMS: atom_id res chain seq x y z
N MET A 1 3.41 -22.37 -25.24
CA MET A 1 4.15 -22.94 -26.40
C MET A 1 5.54 -22.34 -26.62
N ARG A 2 5.82 -21.07 -26.27
CA ARG A 2 7.16 -20.47 -26.50
C ARG A 2 8.28 -21.04 -25.59
N GLN A 3 8.00 -21.35 -24.32
CA GLN A 3 9.02 -21.85 -23.38
C GLN A 3 9.61 -23.21 -23.78
N ARG A 4 8.82 -24.11 -24.37
CA ARG A 4 9.33 -25.42 -24.83
C ARG A 4 10.33 -25.27 -25.98
N GLN A 5 10.03 -24.41 -26.95
CA GLN A 5 10.93 -24.12 -28.08
C GLN A 5 12.27 -23.50 -27.64
N TRP A 6 12.28 -22.70 -26.58
CA TRP A 6 13.52 -22.16 -26.01
C TRP A 6 14.40 -23.25 -25.39
N LEU A 7 13.81 -24.23 -24.73
CA LEU A 7 14.55 -25.34 -24.10
C LEU A 7 15.13 -26.31 -25.14
N GLU A 8 14.39 -26.58 -26.21
CA GLU A 8 14.86 -27.40 -27.35
C GLU A 8 16.07 -26.74 -28.05
N LEU A 9 16.00 -25.43 -28.32
CA LEU A 9 17.11 -24.69 -28.92
C LEU A 9 18.37 -24.69 -28.03
N LEU A 10 18.18 -24.61 -26.71
CA LEU A 10 19.26 -24.67 -25.71
C LEU A 10 19.82 -26.08 -25.52
N SER A 11 19.08 -27.14 -25.90
CA SER A 11 19.60 -28.51 -25.92
C SER A 11 20.34 -28.84 -27.20
N ASP A 12 19.96 -28.22 -28.32
CA ASP A 12 20.61 -28.39 -29.62
C ASP A 12 21.99 -27.72 -29.69
N TYR A 13 22.20 -26.69 -28.89
CA TYR A 13 23.52 -26.11 -28.63
C TYR A 13 24.02 -26.61 -27.29
N ASP A 14 25.15 -27.32 -27.25
CA ASP A 14 25.79 -27.79 -26.02
C ASP A 14 26.35 -26.60 -25.20
N CYS A 15 25.44 -25.82 -24.62
CA CYS A 15 25.69 -24.53 -24.00
C CYS A 15 26.13 -24.74 -22.55
N GLU A 16 27.44 -24.75 -22.29
CA GLU A 16 27.93 -24.58 -20.92
C GLU A 16 27.64 -23.16 -20.41
N ILE A 17 26.70 -23.04 -19.47
CA ILE A 17 26.48 -21.78 -18.76
C ILE A 17 27.65 -21.54 -17.81
N ARG A 18 28.69 -20.85 -18.29
CA ARG A 18 29.83 -20.45 -17.45
C ARG A 18 29.44 -19.27 -16.58
N TYR A 19 29.03 -19.58 -15.35
CA TYR A 19 28.68 -18.58 -14.35
C TYR A 19 29.95 -17.86 -13.84
N HIS A 20 30.00 -16.54 -14.03
CA HIS A 20 31.06 -15.68 -13.52
C HIS A 20 30.50 -14.76 -12.43
N PRO A 21 30.75 -15.04 -11.14
CA PRO A 21 30.17 -14.29 -10.02
C PRO A 21 30.38 -12.77 -10.10
N GLY A 22 31.52 -12.32 -10.64
CA GLY A 22 31.83 -10.90 -10.79
C GLY A 22 31.14 -10.17 -11.96
N LYS A 23 30.61 -10.90 -12.96
CA LYS A 23 29.88 -10.32 -14.11
C LYS A 23 28.36 -10.43 -13.97
N ALA A 24 27.88 -11.45 -13.26
CA ALA A 24 26.44 -11.65 -13.04
C ALA A 24 25.79 -10.51 -12.25
N ASN A 25 26.55 -9.90 -11.32
CA ASN A 25 26.03 -8.82 -10.48
C ASN A 25 25.75 -7.53 -11.24
N PHE A 26 26.39 -7.26 -12.39
CA PHE A 26 26.14 -6.01 -13.11
C PHE A 26 24.73 -5.97 -13.71
N VAL A 27 24.28 -7.08 -14.31
CA VAL A 27 22.93 -7.18 -14.88
C VAL A 27 21.90 -7.20 -13.75
N ALA A 28 22.16 -7.92 -12.67
CA ALA A 28 21.28 -7.94 -11.50
C ALA A 28 21.17 -6.55 -10.83
N ASP A 29 22.28 -5.84 -10.62
CA ASP A 29 22.29 -4.49 -10.06
C ASP A 29 21.60 -3.48 -10.99
N ALA A 30 21.85 -3.56 -12.30
CA ALA A 30 21.22 -2.68 -13.27
C ALA A 30 19.69 -2.86 -13.32
N LEU A 31 19.22 -4.11 -13.24
CA LEU A 31 17.79 -4.41 -13.20
C LEU A 31 17.17 -4.06 -11.85
N SER A 32 17.86 -4.30 -10.74
CA SER A 32 17.40 -3.97 -9.38
C SER A 32 17.15 -2.46 -9.21
N ARG A 33 17.99 -1.61 -9.81
CA ARG A 33 17.82 -0.15 -9.77
C ARG A 33 16.55 0.33 -10.48
N LYS A 34 16.10 -0.38 -11.52
CA LYS A 34 14.89 -0.04 -12.28
C LYS A 34 13.60 -0.35 -11.51
N GLU A 35 13.58 -1.38 -10.67
CA GLU A 35 12.41 -1.71 -9.85
C GLU A 35 12.27 -0.82 -8.61
N ARG A 36 13.39 -0.28 -8.11
CA ARG A 36 13.42 0.43 -6.83
C ARG A 36 12.89 1.86 -6.90
N GLU A 37 12.90 2.48 -8.06
CA GLU A 37 12.23 3.77 -8.26
C GLU A 37 10.72 3.52 -8.41
N PRO A 38 9.88 3.92 -7.44
CA PRO A 38 8.44 3.76 -7.59
C PRO A 38 8.03 4.56 -8.82
N PRO A 39 7.28 3.96 -9.77
CA PRO A 39 6.77 4.68 -10.92
C PRO A 39 6.08 5.97 -10.49
N LEU A 40 6.19 7.04 -11.28
CA LEU A 40 5.59 8.35 -10.95
C LEU A 40 4.10 8.25 -10.56
N ARG A 41 3.37 7.28 -11.13
CA ARG A 41 1.98 6.95 -10.80
C ARG A 41 1.81 6.46 -9.35
N VAL A 42 2.72 5.63 -8.85
CA VAL A 42 2.71 5.15 -7.46
C VAL A 42 2.98 6.31 -6.51
N ARG A 43 3.97 7.16 -6.82
CA ARG A 43 4.26 8.36 -6.01
C ARG A 43 3.07 9.31 -5.96
N ALA A 44 2.46 9.60 -7.12
CA ALA A 44 1.27 10.44 -7.19
C ALA A 44 0.11 9.85 -6.38
N LEU A 45 -0.15 8.54 -6.51
CA LEU A 45 -1.20 7.87 -5.75
C LEU A 45 -0.95 7.91 -4.24
N VAL A 46 0.30 7.70 -3.80
CA VAL A 46 0.68 7.82 -2.38
C VAL A 46 0.44 9.23 -1.86
N MET A 47 0.77 10.27 -2.63
CA MET A 47 0.50 11.66 -2.24
C MET A 47 -1.01 11.93 -2.16
N THR A 48 -1.81 11.44 -3.12
CA THR A 48 -3.28 11.57 -3.09
C THR A 48 -3.87 10.86 -1.87
N ILE A 49 -3.48 9.61 -1.60
CA ILE A 49 -3.97 8.87 -0.44
C ILE A 49 -3.55 9.54 0.87
N SER A 50 -2.31 10.03 0.97
CA SER A 50 -1.79 10.62 2.20
C SER A 50 -2.44 11.96 2.55
N LEU A 51 -2.80 12.77 1.55
CA LEU A 51 -3.29 14.14 1.75
C LEU A 51 -4.81 14.25 1.62
N ASP A 52 -5.40 13.57 0.63
CA ASP A 52 -6.82 13.76 0.29
C ASP A 52 -7.72 12.84 1.13
N LEU A 53 -7.29 11.62 1.41
CA LEU A 53 -8.10 10.67 2.16
C LEU A 53 -8.37 11.14 3.61
N PRO A 54 -7.38 11.61 4.40
CA PRO A 54 -7.67 12.12 5.74
C PRO A 54 -8.58 13.35 5.70
N ARG A 55 -8.43 14.21 4.68
CA ARG A 55 -9.28 15.38 4.50
C ARG A 55 -10.73 14.98 4.19
N GLN A 56 -10.94 14.03 3.29
CA GLN A 56 -12.27 13.50 2.98
C GLN A 56 -12.92 12.83 4.20
N ILE A 57 -12.16 12.02 4.95
CA ILE A 57 -12.64 11.38 6.18
C ILE A 57 -13.04 12.43 7.22
N SER A 58 -12.20 13.45 7.45
CA SER A 58 -12.50 14.54 8.39
C SER A 58 -13.77 15.29 8.00
N ASN A 59 -13.93 15.60 6.71
CA ASN A 59 -15.12 16.29 6.22
C ASN A 59 -16.37 15.41 6.39
N ALA A 60 -16.30 14.13 6.01
CA ALA A 60 -17.41 13.20 6.16
C ALA A 60 -17.81 13.00 7.65
N GLN A 61 -16.83 12.92 8.55
CA GLN A 61 -17.08 12.87 10.00
C GLN A 61 -17.74 14.15 10.50
N THR A 62 -17.30 15.32 10.02
CA THR A 62 -17.88 16.62 10.39
C THR A 62 -19.33 16.72 9.91
N GLU A 63 -19.61 16.29 8.68
CA GLU A 63 -20.97 16.23 8.12
C GLU A 63 -21.87 15.25 8.88
N ALA A 64 -21.37 14.06 9.23
CA ALA A 64 -22.11 13.06 10.00
C ALA A 64 -22.43 13.53 11.44
N ARG A 65 -21.56 14.35 12.04
CA ARG A 65 -21.73 14.88 13.39
C ARG A 65 -22.66 16.11 13.45
N LYS A 66 -23.19 16.58 12.32
CA LYS A 66 -24.19 17.64 12.31
C LYS A 66 -25.45 17.22 13.07
N PRO A 67 -26.08 18.12 13.83
CA PRO A 67 -27.23 17.79 14.66
C PRO A 67 -28.44 17.28 13.86
N GLU A 68 -28.55 17.63 12.58
CA GLU A 68 -29.61 17.12 11.69
C GLU A 68 -29.46 15.63 11.38
N ASN A 69 -28.24 15.08 11.46
CA ASN A 69 -27.91 13.70 11.07
C ASN A 69 -27.84 12.72 12.25
N ILE A 70 -27.86 13.22 13.50
CA ILE A 70 -27.70 12.40 14.71
C ILE A 70 -29.09 12.01 15.26
N LYS A 71 -29.35 10.70 15.43
CA LYS A 71 -30.58 10.22 16.09
C LYS A 71 -30.48 10.39 17.61
N LYS A 72 -31.60 10.62 18.28
CA LYS A 72 -31.64 10.88 19.74
C LYS A 72 -31.11 9.70 20.56
N GLU A 73 -31.29 8.48 20.05
CA GLU A 73 -30.77 7.24 20.64
C GLU A 73 -29.23 7.17 20.58
N ASP A 74 -28.63 7.70 19.51
CA ASP A 74 -27.16 7.71 19.30
C ASP A 74 -26.48 8.65 20.31
N VAL A 75 -27.11 9.79 20.63
CA VAL A 75 -26.62 10.73 21.66
C VAL A 75 -26.61 10.07 23.04
N ARG A 76 -27.62 9.25 23.36
CA ARG A 76 -27.70 8.55 24.65
C ARG A 76 -26.53 7.58 24.83
N GLY A 77 -26.20 6.81 23.79
CA GLY A 77 -25.03 5.91 23.82
C GLY A 77 -23.71 6.68 23.99
N MET A 78 -23.57 7.79 23.27
CA MET A 78 -22.36 8.61 23.29
C MET A 78 -22.13 9.31 24.65
N LEU A 79 -23.17 9.80 25.32
CA LEU A 79 -23.07 10.38 26.65
C LEU A 79 -22.67 9.34 27.71
N VAL A 80 -23.16 8.11 27.57
CA VAL A 80 -22.83 7.00 28.49
C VAL A 80 -21.37 6.56 28.33
N GLU A 81 -20.84 6.47 27.10
CA GLU A 81 -19.42 6.17 26.88
C GLU A 81 -18.50 7.28 27.40
N ASN A 82 -18.77 8.55 27.08
CA ASN A 82 -17.96 9.66 27.60
C ASN A 82 -17.93 9.69 29.14
N SER A 83 -19.07 9.38 29.79
CA SER A 83 -19.13 9.29 31.25
C SER A 83 -18.28 8.12 31.79
N ARG A 84 -18.23 6.99 31.08
CA ARG A 84 -17.41 5.83 31.47
C ARG A 84 -15.91 6.05 31.26
N ASP A 85 -15.53 6.76 30.20
CA ASP A 85 -14.12 7.05 29.93
C ASP A 85 -13.57 8.12 30.88
N LEU A 86 -14.39 9.11 31.27
CA LEU A 86 -14.07 10.07 32.34
C LEU A 86 -13.85 9.40 33.72
N GLU A 87 -14.62 8.34 34.03
CA GLU A 87 -14.45 7.58 35.28
C GLU A 87 -13.16 6.74 35.27
N LYS A 88 -12.72 6.24 34.11
CA LYS A 88 -11.45 5.51 33.97
C LYS A 88 -10.22 6.43 34.08
N GLU A 89 -10.34 7.69 33.68
CA GLU A 89 -9.25 8.68 33.79
C GLU A 89 -9.04 9.19 35.22
N ARG A 90 -10.03 8.98 36.11
CA ARG A 90 -10.00 9.41 37.53
C ARG A 90 -9.51 8.33 38.50
N THR A 91 -9.17 7.13 38.03
CA THR A 91 -8.68 5.99 38.85
C THR A 91 -7.25 5.67 38.49
#